data_AF-A0A377K4Y5-F1
#
_entry.id   AF-A0A377K4Y5-F1
#
_cell.length_a   1.000
_cell.length_b   1.000
_cell.length_c   1.000
_cell.angle_alpha   90.00
_cell.angle_beta   90.00
_cell.angle_gamma   90.00
#
_symmetry.space_group_name_H-M   'P 1'
#
loop_
_entity.id
_entity.type
_entity.pdbx_description
1 polymer ?
#
loop_
_entity_poly.entity_id
_entity_poly.type
_entity_poly.pdbx_seq_one_letter_code
_entity_poly.pdbx_strand_id
1 'polypeptide(L)'
;MSISARMVKKSWKRDAMALLWSAIAAGLSMGASLLAKGIFHVELEGVPGSVLLENLGYTFGFIIVIMARQQLFTENTVTAVLPVMQKPTMSNVGLLMRLWGIVLLGNIIGTGIAAWAFEYMPIFNEETRDAFVKIGMDVMKNTPSEMFANAIISGWLIATMVWMFPAAGAAKIVVIILMTWLYCPG
;
A
#
# COMPACT_ATOMS: atom_id res chain seq x y z
N MET A 1 -15.35 18.56 -33.04
CA MET A 1 -14.47 17.85 -32.08
C MET A 1 -13.43 18.83 -31.54
N SER A 2 -13.60 19.34 -30.31
CA SER A 2 -12.83 20.48 -29.80
C SER A 2 -11.37 20.12 -29.48
N ILE A 3 -10.49 21.11 -29.64
CA ILE A 3 -9.04 21.05 -29.43
C ILE A 3 -8.71 20.55 -28.00
N SER A 4 -9.60 20.79 -27.03
CA SER A 4 -9.51 20.29 -25.65
C SER A 4 -9.48 18.76 -25.57
N ALA A 5 -10.31 18.05 -26.34
CA ALA A 5 -10.32 16.58 -26.35
C ALA A 5 -9.05 15.95 -26.93
N ARG A 6 -8.33 16.67 -27.81
CA ARG A 6 -7.04 16.23 -28.38
C ARG A 6 -5.86 16.47 -27.45
N MET A 7 -5.86 17.55 -26.66
CA MET A 7 -4.83 17.78 -25.63
C MET A 7 -4.93 16.78 -24.48
N VAL A 8 -6.16 16.47 -24.05
CA VAL A 8 -6.43 15.43 -23.06
C VAL A 8 -5.84 14.10 -23.57
N LYS A 9 -6.19 13.63 -24.77
CA LYS A 9 -5.70 12.32 -25.27
C LYS A 9 -4.17 12.20 -25.45
N LYS A 10 -3.44 13.31 -25.66
CA LYS A 10 -1.98 13.32 -25.90
C LYS A 10 -1.16 13.41 -24.60
N SER A 11 -1.70 13.96 -23.51
CA SER A 11 -1.07 13.90 -22.17
C SER A 11 -1.17 12.51 -21.54
N TRP A 12 -2.19 11.72 -21.91
CA TRP A 12 -2.58 10.49 -21.22
C TRP A 12 -1.59 9.34 -21.21
N LYS A 13 -0.64 9.28 -22.16
CA LYS A 13 0.42 8.25 -22.12
C LYS A 13 1.58 8.66 -21.20
N ARG A 14 1.93 9.95 -21.16
CA ARG A 14 2.92 10.47 -20.21
C ARG A 14 2.39 10.43 -18.78
N ASP A 15 1.10 10.74 -18.61
CA ASP A 15 0.44 10.68 -17.30
C ASP A 15 0.31 9.23 -16.79
N ALA A 16 -0.04 8.28 -17.66
CA ALA A 16 -0.15 6.86 -17.28
C ALA A 16 1.21 6.23 -16.92
N MET A 17 2.28 6.61 -17.62
CA MET A 17 3.63 6.11 -17.32
C MET A 17 4.16 6.70 -16.01
N ALA A 18 3.96 8.00 -15.77
CA ALA A 18 4.32 8.63 -14.49
C ALA A 18 3.53 8.02 -13.31
N LEU A 19 2.23 7.77 -13.52
CA LEU A 19 1.38 7.06 -12.57
C LEU A 19 1.92 5.66 -12.27
N LEU A 20 2.27 4.89 -13.30
CA LEU A 20 2.82 3.54 -13.15
C LEU A 20 4.13 3.55 -12.35
N TRP A 21 5.07 4.44 -12.66
CA TRP A 21 6.33 4.53 -11.91
C TRP A 21 6.11 4.94 -10.45
N SER A 22 5.18 5.86 -10.19
CA SER A 22 4.81 6.21 -8.81
C SER A 22 4.15 5.03 -8.08
N ALA A 23 3.37 4.21 -8.78
CA ALA A 23 2.77 3.00 -8.21
C ALA A 23 3.79 1.89 -7.96
N ILE A 24 4.79 1.72 -8.84
CA ILE A 24 5.92 0.81 -8.61
C ILE A 24 6.71 1.26 -7.39
N ALA A 25 7.01 2.56 -7.28
CA ALA A 25 7.66 3.14 -6.12
C ALA A 25 6.85 2.90 -4.83
N ALA A 26 5.53 3.04 -4.88
CA ALA A 26 4.67 2.71 -3.74
C ALA A 26 4.78 1.23 -3.31
N GLY A 27 4.76 0.30 -4.27
CA GLY A 27 4.94 -1.13 -3.99
C GLY A 27 6.30 -1.45 -3.37
N LEU A 28 7.37 -0.85 -3.89
CA LEU A 28 8.72 -0.98 -3.31
C LEU A 28 8.77 -0.43 -1.88
N SER A 29 8.20 0.75 -1.65
CA SER A 29 8.14 1.38 -0.32
C SER A 29 7.33 0.55 0.67
N MET A 30 6.27 -0.13 0.24
CA MET A 30 5.54 -1.09 1.09
C MET A 30 6.42 -2.26 1.54
N GLY A 31 7.47 -2.61 0.79
CA GLY A 31 8.50 -3.55 1.22
C GLY A 31 9.19 -3.13 2.53
N ALA A 32 9.28 -1.82 2.83
CA ALA A 32 9.82 -1.34 4.09
C ALA A 32 9.00 -1.79 5.31
N SER A 33 7.69 -2.03 5.15
CA SER A 33 6.84 -2.59 6.21
C SER A 33 7.24 -4.01 6.56
N LEU A 34 7.47 -4.86 5.54
CA LEU A 34 7.93 -6.24 5.74
C LEU A 34 9.36 -6.26 6.32
N LEU A 35 10.23 -5.39 5.81
CA LEU A 35 11.60 -5.23 6.29
C LEU A 35 11.63 -4.91 7.79
N ALA A 36 10.92 -3.86 8.21
CA ALA A 36 10.90 -3.45 9.61
C ALA A 36 10.26 -4.51 10.50
N LYS A 37 9.14 -5.11 10.05
CA LYS A 37 8.47 -6.18 10.80
C LYS A 37 9.35 -7.42 10.97
N GLY A 38 10.04 -7.85 9.91
CA GLY A 38 10.94 -9.01 9.97
C GLY A 38 12.17 -8.78 10.82
N ILE A 39 12.80 -7.59 10.75
CA ILE A 39 13.90 -7.23 11.67
C ILE A 39 13.42 -7.25 13.12
N PHE A 40 12.27 -6.64 13.42
CA PHE A 40 11.71 -6.68 14.77
C PHE A 40 11.35 -8.10 15.21
N HIS A 41 10.89 -8.96 14.30
CA HIS A 41 10.57 -10.35 14.61
C HIS A 41 11.81 -11.13 15.09
N VAL A 42 12.96 -10.94 14.42
CA VAL A 42 14.22 -11.59 14.79
C VAL A 42 14.79 -10.98 16.07
N GLU A 43 14.89 -9.65 16.14
CA GLU A 43 15.58 -8.96 17.24
C GLU A 43 14.80 -8.97 18.57
N LEU A 44 13.48 -9.16 18.52
CA LEU A 44 12.62 -9.17 19.71
C LEU A 44 12.15 -10.58 20.09
N GLU A 45 12.72 -11.62 19.49
CA GLU A 45 12.37 -13.00 19.81
C GLU A 45 12.55 -13.28 21.32
N GLY A 46 11.53 -13.88 21.94
CA GLY A 46 11.54 -14.20 23.37
C GLY A 46 11.23 -13.02 24.31
N VAL A 47 11.01 -11.80 23.79
CA VAL A 47 10.62 -10.64 24.60
C VAL A 47 9.10 -10.63 24.83
N PRO A 48 8.64 -10.60 26.10
CA PRO A 48 7.20 -10.49 26.39
C PRO A 48 6.60 -9.22 25.78
N GLY A 49 5.57 -9.38 24.94
CA GLY A 49 4.88 -8.26 24.29
C GLY A 49 5.55 -7.73 23.00
N SER A 50 6.55 -8.43 22.46
CA SER A 50 7.23 -8.08 21.20
C SER A 50 6.28 -7.82 20.03
N VAL A 51 5.16 -8.55 19.98
CA VAL A 51 4.14 -8.47 18.91
C VAL A 51 3.68 -7.03 18.65
N LEU A 52 3.52 -6.22 19.70
CA LEU A 52 3.11 -4.82 19.53
C LEU A 52 4.20 -3.99 18.82
N LEU A 53 5.47 -4.23 19.14
CA LEU A 53 6.59 -3.58 18.50
C LEU A 53 6.81 -4.11 17.07
N GLU A 54 6.66 -5.41 16.84
CA GLU A 54 6.69 -6.02 15.50
C GLU A 54 5.62 -5.40 14.59
N ASN A 55 4.40 -5.22 15.11
CA ASN A 55 3.30 -4.60 14.39
C ASN A 55 3.57 -3.12 14.06
N LEU A 56 4.41 -2.43 14.83
CA LEU A 56 4.85 -1.06 14.51
C LEU A 56 5.65 -1.03 13.21
N GLY A 57 6.37 -2.11 12.89
CA GLY A 57 7.08 -2.29 11.63
C GLY A 57 6.16 -2.13 10.41
N TYR A 58 4.90 -2.53 10.53
CA TYR A 58 3.91 -2.41 9.44
C TYR A 58 3.67 -0.95 9.00
N THR A 59 3.87 0.02 9.91
CA THR A 59 3.59 1.44 9.65
C THR A 59 4.60 2.10 8.70
N PHE A 60 5.82 1.56 8.60
CA PHE A 60 6.94 2.22 7.89
C PHE A 60 6.68 2.41 6.40
N GLY A 61 6.18 1.39 5.70
CA GLY A 61 5.84 1.50 4.29
C GLY A 61 4.75 2.55 4.03
N PHE A 62 3.71 2.60 4.87
CA PHE A 62 2.67 3.63 4.77
C PHE A 62 3.21 5.04 5.00
N ILE A 63 4.10 5.23 5.98
CA ILE A 63 4.75 6.53 6.21
C ILE A 63 5.50 6.96 4.94
N ILE A 64 6.33 6.09 4.36
CA ILE A 64 7.10 6.42 3.16
C ILE A 64 6.17 6.76 2.00
N VAL A 65 5.21 5.89 1.70
CA VAL A 65 4.26 6.06 0.59
C VAL A 65 3.53 7.39 0.68
N ILE A 66 2.92 7.66 1.84
CA ILE A 66 2.02 8.79 2.01
C ILE A 66 2.81 10.10 2.08
N MET A 67 3.93 10.12 2.79
CA MET A 67 4.77 11.32 2.90
C MET A 67 5.45 11.65 1.56
N ALA A 68 5.83 10.63 0.79
CA ALA A 68 6.38 10.80 -0.57
C ALA A 68 5.30 10.98 -1.65
N ARG A 69 4.02 10.91 -1.30
CA ARG A 69 2.86 11.03 -2.22
C ARG A 69 2.90 10.01 -3.38
N GLN A 70 3.36 8.80 -3.06
CA GLN A 70 3.40 7.70 -4.00
C GLN A 70 1.99 7.13 -4.21
N GLN A 71 1.79 6.44 -5.33
CA GLN A 71 0.45 6.00 -5.72
C GLN A 71 0.17 4.59 -5.20
N LEU A 72 -0.39 4.50 -4.01
CA LEU A 72 -0.86 3.24 -3.43
C LEU A 72 -2.33 3.00 -3.76
N PHE A 73 -2.66 1.78 -4.18
CA PHE A 73 -3.99 1.40 -4.62
C PHE A 73 -5.03 1.63 -3.52
N THR A 74 -4.77 1.12 -2.31
CA THR A 74 -5.70 1.16 -1.18
C THR A 74 -6.00 2.58 -0.70
N GLU A 75 -5.03 3.50 -0.82
CA GLU A 75 -5.21 4.92 -0.49
C GLU A 75 -6.11 5.64 -1.49
N ASN A 76 -5.95 5.33 -2.78
CA ASN A 76 -6.64 6.05 -3.86
C ASN A 76 -8.04 5.51 -4.19
N THR A 77 -8.49 4.42 -3.55
CA THR A 77 -9.78 3.77 -3.84
C THR A 77 -10.96 4.74 -3.64
N VAL A 78 -11.06 5.36 -2.48
CA VAL A 78 -12.21 6.21 -2.13
C VAL A 78 -12.21 7.51 -2.93
N THR A 79 -11.07 8.19 -2.99
CA THR A 79 -10.93 9.46 -3.71
C THR A 79 -11.20 9.32 -5.21
N ALA A 80 -10.84 8.19 -5.81
CA ALA A 80 -11.11 7.90 -7.22
C ALA A 80 -12.59 7.57 -7.50
N VAL A 81 -13.31 6.99 -6.53
CA VAL A 81 -14.73 6.63 -6.69
C VAL A 81 -15.65 7.85 -6.58
N LEU A 82 -15.31 8.84 -5.76
CA LEU A 82 -16.16 10.01 -5.51
C LEU A 82 -16.59 10.75 -6.82
N PRO A 83 -15.70 11.06 -7.78
CA PRO A 83 -16.10 11.69 -9.05
C PRO A 83 -17.03 10.82 -9.89
N VAL A 84 -16.90 9.50 -9.82
CA VAL A 84 -17.77 8.55 -10.54
C VAL A 84 -19.16 8.54 -9.92
N MET A 85 -19.27 8.60 -8.59
CA MET A 85 -20.56 8.70 -7.90
C MET A 85 -21.28 10.01 -8.21
N GLN A 86 -20.54 11.11 -8.35
CA GLN A 86 -21.11 12.41 -8.71
C GLN A 86 -21.64 12.44 -10.16
N LYS A 87 -21.00 11.69 -11.07
CA LYS A 87 -21.40 11.61 -12.49
C LYS A 87 -21.27 10.16 -12.98
N PRO A 88 -22.27 9.29 -12.74
CA PRO A 88 -22.19 7.87 -13.01
C PRO A 88 -22.37 7.58 -14.51
N THR A 89 -21.30 7.79 -15.28
CA THR A 89 -21.27 7.48 -16.71
C THR A 89 -20.34 6.30 -16.99
N MET A 90 -20.64 5.50 -18.01
CA MET A 90 -19.78 4.37 -18.42
C MET A 90 -18.37 4.82 -18.80
N SER A 91 -18.23 6.04 -19.32
CA SER A 91 -16.92 6.65 -19.56
C SER A 91 -16.15 6.82 -18.24
N ASN A 92 -16.77 7.37 -17.20
CA ASN A 92 -16.13 7.59 -15.90
C ASN A 92 -15.78 6.29 -15.19
N VAL A 93 -16.64 5.26 -15.30
CA VAL A 93 -16.34 3.91 -14.81
C VAL A 93 -15.12 3.33 -15.51
N GLY A 94 -15.02 3.48 -16.84
CA GLY A 94 -13.84 3.05 -17.60
C GLY A 94 -12.54 3.76 -17.18
N LEU A 95 -12.61 5.04 -16.80
CA LEU A 95 -11.47 5.79 -16.27
C LEU A 95 -11.04 5.31 -14.89
N LEU A 96 -12.01 5.04 -14.01
CA LEU A 96 -11.76 4.46 -12.69
C LEU A 96 -11.06 3.10 -12.82
N MET A 97 -11.60 2.19 -13.63
CA MET A 97 -11.01 0.86 -13.84
C MET A 97 -9.60 0.94 -14.44
N ARG A 98 -9.35 1.90 -15.34
CA ARG A 98 -8.01 2.13 -15.89
C ARG A 98 -7.03 2.64 -14.83
N LEU A 99 -7.45 3.60 -14.01
CA LEU A 99 -6.63 4.12 -12.90
C LEU A 99 -6.26 2.99 -11.95
N TRP A 100 -7.26 2.26 -11.47
CA TRP A 100 -7.11 1.12 -10.57
C TRP A 100 -6.21 0.03 -11.15
N GLY A 101 -6.42 -0.33 -12.42
CA GLY A 101 -5.59 -1.33 -13.09
C GLY A 101 -4.11 -0.93 -13.15
N ILE A 102 -3.80 0.33 -13.49
CA ILE A 102 -2.41 0.81 -13.55
C ILE A 102 -1.76 0.83 -12.16
N VAL A 103 -2.47 1.36 -11.15
CA VAL A 103 -1.92 1.52 -9.80
C VAL A 103 -1.75 0.17 -9.13
N LEU A 104 -2.75 -0.71 -9.19
CA LEU A 104 -2.68 -2.06 -8.62
C LEU A 104 -1.54 -2.87 -9.25
N LEU A 105 -1.43 -2.85 -10.58
CA LEU A 105 -0.36 -3.52 -11.30
C LEU A 105 1.01 -2.98 -10.88
N GLY A 106 1.16 -1.65 -10.81
CA GLY A 106 2.40 -1.02 -10.36
C GLY A 106 2.78 -1.44 -8.94
N ASN A 107 1.82 -1.43 -8.01
CA ASN A 107 2.07 -1.86 -6.63
C ASN A 107 2.52 -3.32 -6.56
N ILE A 108 1.85 -4.24 -7.28
CA ILE A 108 2.23 -5.66 -7.33
C ILE A 108 3.65 -5.83 -7.90
N ILE A 109 3.99 -5.12 -8.98
CA ILE A 109 5.34 -5.15 -9.57
C ILE A 109 6.37 -4.66 -8.56
N GLY A 110 6.12 -3.53 -7.89
CA GLY A 110 7.03 -2.97 -6.89
C GLY A 110 7.24 -3.92 -5.70
N THR A 111 6.16 -4.49 -5.16
CA THR A 111 6.23 -5.47 -4.07
C THR A 111 6.97 -6.74 -4.52
N GLY A 112 6.75 -7.20 -5.75
CA GLY A 112 7.46 -8.35 -6.31
C GLY A 112 8.98 -8.10 -6.45
N ILE A 113 9.38 -6.90 -6.87
CA ILE A 113 10.79 -6.51 -6.93
C ILE A 113 11.40 -6.45 -5.51
N ALA A 114 10.69 -5.88 -4.53
CA ALA A 114 11.15 -5.85 -3.15
C ALA A 114 11.33 -7.27 -2.57
N ALA A 115 10.33 -8.14 -2.76
CA ALA A 115 10.40 -9.54 -2.34
C ALA A 115 11.57 -10.29 -3.00
N TRP A 116 11.78 -10.09 -4.31
CA TRP A 116 12.93 -10.66 -5.01
C TRP A 116 14.26 -10.16 -4.46
N ALA A 117 14.37 -8.86 -4.16
CA ALA A 117 15.57 -8.29 -3.57
C ALA A 117 15.84 -8.85 -2.17
N PHE A 118 14.81 -8.97 -1.33
CA PHE A 118 14.94 -9.53 0.02
C PHE A 118 15.34 -11.00 0.02
N GLU A 119 14.89 -11.76 -0.98
CA GLU A 119 15.17 -13.19 -1.06
C GLU A 119 16.51 -13.52 -1.74
N TYR A 120 16.92 -12.78 -2.77
CA TYR A 120 18.07 -13.19 -3.59
C TYR A 120 19.31 -12.30 -3.46
N MET A 121 19.18 -11.07 -2.95
CA MET A 121 20.35 -10.24 -2.74
C MET A 121 20.99 -10.54 -1.37
N PRO A 122 22.33 -10.51 -1.27
CA PRO A 122 23.05 -10.75 -0.02
C PRO A 122 22.98 -9.53 0.92
N ILE A 123 21.76 -9.09 1.24
CA ILE A 123 21.48 -7.92 2.11
C ILE A 123 21.20 -8.38 3.54
N PHE A 124 20.57 -9.56 3.69
CA PHE A 124 20.07 -10.08 4.95
C PHE A 124 20.69 -11.44 5.28
N ASN A 125 20.86 -11.72 6.57
CA ASN A 125 21.23 -13.05 7.05
C ASN A 125 20.08 -14.05 6.84
N GLU A 126 20.39 -15.33 7.03
CA GLU A 126 19.42 -16.43 6.86
C GLU A 126 18.21 -16.29 7.78
N GLU A 127 18.44 -15.95 9.06
CA GLU A 127 17.38 -15.75 10.06
C GLU A 127 16.36 -14.67 9.66
N THR A 128 16.82 -13.53 9.15
CA THR A 128 15.93 -12.44 8.71
C THR A 128 15.14 -12.82 7.45
N ARG A 129 15.76 -13.57 6.53
CA ARG A 129 15.05 -14.09 5.34
C ARG A 129 13.97 -15.10 5.73
N ASP A 130 14.28 -16.02 6.63
CA ASP A 130 13.32 -16.98 7.17
C ASP A 130 12.15 -16.26 7.86
N ALA A 131 12.42 -15.18 8.60
CA ALA A 131 11.38 -14.34 9.18
C ALA A 131 10.47 -13.73 8.11
N PHE A 132 11.01 -13.20 7.00
CA PHE A 132 10.19 -12.68 5.91
C PHE A 132 9.29 -13.75 5.28
N VAL A 133 9.84 -14.95 5.02
CA VAL A 133 9.07 -16.07 4.47
C VAL A 133 7.98 -16.51 5.43
N LYS A 134 8.30 -16.65 6.73
CA LYS A 134 7.34 -17.04 7.77
C LYS A 134 6.20 -16.05 7.89
N ILE A 135 6.49 -14.75 7.95
CA ILE A 135 5.48 -13.68 7.98
C ILE A 135 4.57 -13.77 6.73
N GLY A 136 5.16 -13.98 5.54
CA GLY A 136 4.40 -14.15 4.30
C GLY A 136 3.50 -15.39 4.32
N MET A 137 4.02 -16.53 4.79
CA MET A 137 3.28 -17.79 4.89
C MET A 137 2.15 -17.74 5.91
N ASP A 138 2.33 -17.02 7.02
CA ASP A 138 1.28 -16.83 8.02
C ASP A 138 0.06 -16.11 7.43
N VAL A 139 0.27 -15.09 6.60
CA VAL A 139 -0.83 -14.41 5.89
C VAL A 139 -1.57 -15.38 4.95
N MET A 140 -0.87 -16.31 4.31
CA MET A 140 -1.45 -17.28 3.37
C MET A 140 -2.27 -18.40 4.04
N LYS A 141 -2.26 -18.50 5.37
CA LYS A 141 -3.11 -19.45 6.12
C LYS A 141 -4.59 -19.05 6.10
N ASN A 142 -4.88 -17.77 5.89
CA ASN A 142 -6.25 -17.27 5.84
C ASN A 142 -7.02 -17.87 4.65
N THR A 143 -8.25 -18.30 4.90
CA THR A 143 -9.19 -18.68 3.85
C THR A 143 -9.58 -17.48 2.99
N PRO A 144 -10.08 -17.68 1.74
CA PRO A 144 -10.53 -16.57 0.91
C PRO A 144 -11.59 -15.66 1.56
N SER A 145 -12.48 -16.24 2.37
CA SER A 145 -13.48 -15.48 3.13
C SER A 145 -12.86 -14.63 4.23
N GLU A 146 -11.87 -15.16 4.96
CA GLU A 146 -11.15 -14.40 5.99
C GLU A 146 -10.32 -13.28 5.36
N MET A 147 -9.61 -13.55 4.26
CA MET A 147 -8.88 -12.53 3.50
C MET A 147 -9.82 -11.42 3.03
N PHE A 148 -11.01 -11.76 2.55
CA PHE A 148 -12.01 -10.78 2.11
C PHE A 148 -12.53 -9.94 3.28
N ALA A 149 -12.87 -10.56 4.42
CA ALA A 149 -13.30 -9.83 5.61
C ALA A 149 -12.20 -8.90 6.14
N ASN A 150 -10.95 -9.39 6.21
CA ASN A 150 -9.79 -8.60 6.58
C ASN A 150 -9.61 -7.42 5.61
N ALA A 151 -9.74 -7.63 4.30
CA ALA A 151 -9.63 -6.57 3.30
C ALA A 151 -10.70 -5.47 3.45
N ILE A 152 -11.93 -5.80 3.90
CA ILE A 152 -12.96 -4.79 4.19
C ILE A 152 -12.53 -3.90 5.35
N ILE A 153 -12.07 -4.50 6.46
CA ILE A 153 -11.63 -3.75 7.65
C ILE A 153 -10.40 -2.89 7.31
N SER A 154 -9.40 -3.48 6.63
CA SER A 154 -8.25 -2.76 6.04
C SER A 154 -8.71 -1.53 5.25
N GLY A 155 -9.60 -1.75 4.28
CA GLY A 155 -10.06 -0.72 3.38
C GLY A 155 -10.78 0.42 4.10
N TRP A 156 -11.59 0.09 5.12
CA TRP A 156 -12.25 1.08 5.95
C TRP A 156 -11.27 1.93 6.77
N LEU A 157 -10.23 1.32 7.34
CA LEU A 157 -9.21 2.06 8.09
C LEU A 157 -8.39 2.99 7.20
N ILE A 158 -7.96 2.51 6.03
CA ILE A 158 -7.22 3.34 5.07
C ILE A 158 -8.10 4.49 4.56
N ALA A 159 -9.38 4.23 4.25
CA ALA A 159 -10.34 5.26 3.87
C ALA A 159 -10.50 6.35 4.94
N THR A 160 -10.69 5.93 6.20
CA THR A 160 -10.83 6.82 7.35
C THR A 160 -9.57 7.65 7.54
N MET A 161 -8.39 7.03 7.45
CA MET A 161 -7.10 7.70 7.53
C MET A 161 -6.96 8.80 6.46
N VAL A 162 -7.33 8.51 5.21
CA VAL A 162 -7.29 9.49 4.11
C VAL A 162 -8.22 10.67 4.38
N TRP A 163 -9.40 10.43 4.95
CA TRP A 163 -10.34 11.50 5.33
C TRP A 163 -9.84 12.36 6.49
N MET A 164 -8.95 11.85 7.35
CA MET A 164 -8.37 12.62 8.45
C MET A 164 -7.25 13.57 7.97
N PHE A 165 -6.58 13.29 6.84
CA PHE A 165 -5.43 14.06 6.37
C PHE A 165 -5.64 15.56 6.16
N PRO A 166 -6.80 16.03 5.65
CA PRO A 166 -7.09 17.46 5.56
C PRO A 166 -7.08 18.16 6.92
N ALA A 167 -7.49 17.47 7.99
CA ALA A 167 -7.56 18.01 9.34
C ALA A 167 -6.29 17.75 10.18
N ALA A 168 -5.48 16.75 9.81
CA ALA A 168 -4.36 16.27 10.63
C ALA A 168 -3.18 17.24 10.74
N GLY A 169 -2.99 18.18 9.80
CA GLY A 169 -1.90 19.16 9.86
C GLY A 169 -0.51 18.52 10.07
N ALA A 170 0.17 18.91 11.15
CA ALA A 170 1.48 18.35 11.54
C ALA A 170 1.40 16.92 12.13
N ALA A 171 0.21 16.46 12.55
CA ALA A 171 0.00 15.15 13.17
C ALA A 171 -0.15 14.00 12.17
N LYS A 172 0.08 14.21 10.86
CA LYS A 172 -0.10 13.19 9.82
C LYS A 172 0.64 11.88 10.11
N ILE A 173 1.90 11.96 10.55
CA ILE A 173 2.70 10.77 10.87
C ILE A 173 2.05 9.99 12.03
N VAL A 174 1.58 10.69 13.07
CA VAL A 174 0.90 10.05 14.21
C VAL A 174 -0.39 9.36 13.76
N VAL A 175 -1.18 10.01 12.88
CA VAL A 175 -2.39 9.41 12.31
C VAL A 175 -2.04 8.13 11.52
N ILE A 176 -1.00 8.16 10.69
CA ILE A 176 -0.56 6.98 9.93
C ILE A 176 -0.20 5.85 10.87
N ILE A 177 0.64 6.13 11.88
CA ILE A 177 1.06 5.14 12.87
C ILE A 177 -0.16 4.54 13.56
N LEU A 178 -1.03 5.35 14.16
CA LEU A 178 -2.19 4.85 14.92
C LEU A 178 -3.14 4.03 14.06
N MET A 179 -3.43 4.47 12.83
CA MET A 179 -4.39 3.80 11.95
C MET A 179 -3.85 2.49 11.37
N THR A 180 -2.54 2.40 11.13
CA THR A 180 -1.93 1.22 10.51
C THR A 180 -1.37 0.22 11.53
N TRP A 181 -0.92 0.71 12.69
CA TRP A 181 -0.40 -0.12 13.78
C TRP A 181 -1.49 -0.98 14.41
N LEU A 182 -2.66 -0.39 14.67
CA LEU A 182 -3.79 -1.08 15.30
C LEU A 182 -4.36 -2.22 14.44
N TYR A 183 -4.11 -2.18 13.13
CA TYR A 183 -4.73 -3.10 12.17
C TYR A 183 -3.93 -4.37 11.92
N CYS A 184 -2.68 -4.51 12.39
CA CYS A 184 -1.89 -5.66 11.99
C CYS A 184 -2.58 -6.98 12.43
N PRO A 185 -3.08 -7.81 11.48
CA PRO A 185 -3.60 -9.11 11.84
C PRO A 185 -2.43 -9.92 12.41
N GLY A 186 -2.67 -10.53 13.56
CA GLY A 186 -1.80 -11.59 14.07
C GLY A 186 -1.93 -12.85 13.22
#